data_AF-A0A377XI32-F1
#
_entry.id   AF-A0A377XI32-F1
#
_cell.length_a   1.000
_cell.length_b   1.000
_cell.length_c   1.000
_cell.angle_alpha   90.00
_cell.angle_beta   90.00
_cell.angle_gamma   90.00
#
_symmetry.space_group_name_H-M   'P 1'
#
loop_
_entity.id
_entity.type
_entity.pdbx_description
1 polymer ?
#
loop_
_entity_poly.entity_id
_entity_poly.type
_entity_poly.pdbx_seq_one_letter_code
_entity_poly.pdbx_strand_id
1 'polypeptide(L)'
;MDYGQNCGNILAAVGPFAIERGLVRHDAPLTRVRIFMENTGQLAVAEIPCDADGVNYVGESRIDGVPGSASPILLHFLDVAGSSCGALLPTGRVRDRF
;
A
#
# COMPACT_ATOMS: atom_id res chain seq x y z
N MET A 1 0.65 20.99 6.70
CA MET A 1 0.96 19.88 5.79
C MET A 1 2.15 19.15 6.37
N ASP A 2 1.95 17.94 6.85
CA ASP A 2 3.03 17.06 7.32
C ASP A 2 3.27 16.02 6.22
N TYR A 3 4.50 15.97 5.72
CA TYR A 3 4.91 15.07 4.64
C TYR A 3 5.78 13.92 5.16
N GLY A 4 6.02 13.82 6.47
CA GLY A 4 7.01 12.91 7.04
C GLY A 4 6.54 11.45 7.19
N GLN A 5 5.24 11.16 7.02
CA GLN A 5 4.69 9.82 7.26
C GLN A 5 3.91 9.29 6.06
N ASN A 6 4.17 8.03 5.72
CA ASN A 6 3.35 7.28 4.78
C ASN A 6 1.97 7.03 5.40
N CYS A 7 0.90 7.36 4.69
CA CYS A 7 -0.45 6.96 5.08
C CYS A 7 -0.86 5.70 4.32
N GLY A 8 -0.74 4.54 4.98
CA GLY A 8 -1.07 3.24 4.37
C GLY A 8 -2.51 3.15 3.83
N ASN A 9 -3.45 3.88 4.43
CA ASN A 9 -4.85 3.90 4.00
C ASN A 9 -5.03 4.61 2.65
N ILE A 10 -4.36 5.75 2.43
CA ILE A 10 -4.42 6.46 1.15
C ILE A 10 -3.63 5.71 0.08
N LEU A 11 -2.53 5.04 0.46
CA LEU A 11 -1.74 4.22 -0.45
C LEU A 11 -2.56 3.11 -1.12
N ALA A 12 -3.54 2.53 -0.40
CA ALA A 12 -4.44 1.52 -0.94
C ALA A 12 -5.24 2.00 -2.17
N ALA A 13 -5.50 3.31 -2.29
CA ALA A 13 -6.24 3.88 -3.41
C ALA A 13 -5.35 4.23 -4.63
N VAL A 14 -4.03 4.33 -4.45
CA VAL A 14 -3.10 4.75 -5.52
C VAL A 14 -3.08 3.75 -6.68
N GLY A 15 -3.05 2.45 -6.36
CA GLY A 15 -3.05 1.39 -7.35
C GLY A 15 -4.29 1.41 -8.24
N PRO A 16 -5.51 1.31 -7.67
CA PRO A 16 -6.74 1.38 -8.44
C PRO A 16 -6.87 2.66 -9.28
N PHE A 17 -6.54 3.81 -8.71
CA PHE A 17 -6.54 5.08 -9.42
C PHE A 17 -5.62 5.05 -10.65
N ALA A 18 -4.41 4.49 -10.52
CA ALA A 18 -3.46 4.41 -11.63
C ALA A 18 -3.99 3.53 -12.78
N ILE A 19 -4.71 2.45 -12.46
CA ILE A 19 -5.37 1.59 -13.46
C ILE A 19 -6.51 2.35 -14.15
N GLU A 20 -7.42 2.96 -13.38
CA GLU A 20 -8.58 3.67 -13.92
C GLU A 20 -8.20 4.89 -14.76
N ARG A 21 -7.06 5.52 -14.46
CA ARG A 21 -6.51 6.64 -15.25
C ARG A 21 -5.65 6.18 -16.42
N GLY A 22 -5.49 4.88 -16.64
CA GLY A 22 -4.68 4.33 -17.73
C GLY A 22 -3.18 4.58 -17.56
N LEU A 23 -2.71 4.93 -16.36
CA LEU A 23 -1.28 5.08 -16.04
C LEU A 23 -0.61 3.70 -15.94
N VAL A 24 -1.38 2.68 -15.54
CA VAL A 24 -0.96 1.28 -15.49
C VAL A 24 -1.99 0.43 -16.23
N ARG A 25 -1.52 -0.44 -17.13
CA ARG A 25 -2.35 -1.46 -17.76
C ARG A 25 -2.64 -2.57 -16.73
N HIS A 26 -3.91 -2.92 -16.55
CA HIS A 26 -4.29 -4.05 -15.71
C HIS A 26 -4.15 -5.39 -16.45
N ASP A 27 -3.95 -6.44 -15.64
CA ASP A 27 -3.93 -7.84 -16.03
C ASP A 27 -4.85 -8.62 -15.07
N ALA A 28 -5.82 -9.34 -15.62
CA ALA A 28 -6.78 -10.11 -14.85
C ALA A 28 -6.22 -11.50 -14.53
N PRO A 29 -6.53 -12.09 -13.35
CA PRO A 29 -7.46 -11.60 -12.33
C PRO A 29 -6.84 -10.68 -11.28
N LEU A 30 -5.54 -10.39 -11.39
CA LEU A 30 -4.78 -9.68 -10.35
C LEU A 30 -3.66 -8.85 -10.97
N THR A 31 -3.73 -7.53 -10.80
CA THR A 31 -2.70 -6.60 -11.27
C THR A 31 -1.77 -6.21 -10.14
N ARG A 32 -0.46 -6.30 -10.37
CA ARG A 32 0.57 -5.81 -9.45
C ARG A 32 1.04 -4.42 -9.84
N VAL A 33 0.86 -3.45 -8.95
CA VAL A 33 1.29 -2.06 -9.14
C VAL A 33 2.44 -1.74 -8.19
N ARG A 34 3.58 -1.36 -8.76
CA ARG A 34 4.75 -0.89 -7.99
C ARG A 34 4.63 0.60 -7.76
N ILE A 35 4.60 1.02 -6.50
CA ILE A 35 4.37 2.40 -6.08
C ILE A 35 5.60 2.92 -5.36
N PHE A 36 6.22 3.96 -5.90
CA PHE A 36 7.29 4.70 -5.25
C PHE A 36 6.68 5.77 -4.32
N MET A 37 6.99 5.73 -3.03
CA MET A 37 6.47 6.65 -2.03
C MET A 37 7.45 7.81 -1.85
N GLU A 38 7.21 8.93 -2.52
CA GLU A 38 8.13 10.09 -2.56
C GLU A 38 8.50 10.63 -1.17
N ASN A 39 7.57 10.56 -0.21
CA ASN A 39 7.76 11.01 1.16
C ASN A 39 8.89 10.28 1.90
N THR A 40 9.11 9.00 1.59
CA THR A 40 10.04 8.12 2.31
C THR A 40 11.11 7.51 1.40
N GLY A 41 11.00 7.66 0.08
CA GLY A 41 11.89 7.05 -0.90
C GLY A 41 11.72 5.52 -1.03
N GLN A 42 10.67 4.96 -0.45
CA GLN A 42 10.46 3.52 -0.37
C GLN A 42 9.55 2.99 -1.46
N LEU A 43 9.58 1.67 -1.66
CA LEU A 43 8.73 0.98 -2.64
C LEU A 43 7.66 0.16 -1.92
N ALA A 44 6.43 0.28 -2.39
CA ALA A 44 5.35 -0.63 -2.07
C ALA A 44 4.88 -1.37 -3.34
N VAL A 45 4.37 -2.59 -3.17
CA VAL A 45 3.68 -3.33 -4.22
C VAL A 45 2.24 -3.54 -3.80
N ALA A 46 1.29 -3.01 -4.57
CA ALA A 46 -0.12 -3.24 -4.40
C ALA A 46 -0.58 -4.37 -5.32
N GLU A 47 -1.21 -5.41 -4.77
CA GLU A 47 -1.93 -6.41 -5.55
C GLU A 47 -3.41 -6.04 -5.59
N ILE A 48 -3.92 -5.82 -6.80
CA ILE A 48 -5.23 -5.25 -7.05
C ILE A 48 -6.04 -6.26 -7.84
N PRO A 49 -7.13 -6.80 -7.27
CA PRO A 49 -8.04 -7.66 -8.01
C PRO A 49 -8.64 -6.91 -9.20
N CYS A 50 -8.60 -7.55 -10.36
CA CYS A 50 -9.10 -7.00 -11.61
C CYS A 50 -9.93 -8.05 -12.36
N ASP A 51 -10.88 -7.59 -13.16
CA ASP A 51 -11.61 -8.38 -14.14
C ASP A 51 -11.26 -7.91 -15.57
N ALA A 52 -12.08 -8.29 -16.56
CA ALA A 52 -11.86 -7.90 -17.95
C ALA A 52 -12.11 -6.40 -18.22
N ASP A 53 -12.85 -5.72 -17.33
CA ASP A 53 -13.28 -4.34 -17.50
C ASP A 53 -12.44 -3.36 -16.65
N GLY A 54 -11.72 -3.86 -15.64
CA GLY A 54 -10.75 -3.10 -14.86
C GLY A 54 -10.65 -3.55 -13.41
N VAL A 55 -10.62 -2.60 -12.48
CA VAL A 55 -10.51 -2.88 -11.05
C VAL A 55 -11.83 -3.47 -10.53
N ASN A 56 -11.76 -4.58 -9.81
CA ASN A 56 -12.91 -5.15 -9.12
C ASN A 56 -12.89 -4.75 -7.64
N TYR A 57 -13.86 -3.90 -7.23
CA TYR A 57 -14.02 -3.45 -5.84
C TYR A 57 -14.96 -4.32 -5.00
N VAL A 58 -15.69 -5.25 -5.60
CA VAL A 58 -16.65 -6.10 -4.90
C VAL A 58 -15.94 -7.32 -4.33
N GLY A 59 -16.19 -7.62 -3.06
CA GLY A 59 -15.62 -8.78 -2.37
C GLY A 59 -16.11 -8.91 -0.93
N GLU A 60 -15.61 -9.95 -0.27
CA GLU A 60 -16.04 -10.33 1.08
C GLU A 60 -15.10 -9.84 2.20
N SER A 61 -14.00 -9.16 1.85
CA SER A 61 -13.05 -8.68 2.83
C SER A 61 -13.60 -7.50 3.62
N ARG A 62 -13.30 -7.47 4.91
CA ARG A 62 -13.78 -6.45 5.87
C ARG A 62 -12.60 -5.89 6.64
N ILE A 63 -12.66 -4.60 6.95
CA ILE A 63 -11.71 -3.92 7.82
C ILE A 63 -12.48 -3.15 8.89
N ASP A 64 -11.97 -3.13 10.11
CA ASP A 64 -12.61 -2.41 11.21
C ASP A 64 -12.67 -0.90 10.90
N GLY A 65 -13.82 -0.28 11.19
CA GLY A 65 -14.06 1.14 10.92
C GLY A 65 -14.68 1.45 9.54
N VAL A 66 -14.85 0.46 8.66
CA VAL A 66 -15.56 0.63 7.37
C VAL A 66 -16.78 -0.30 7.30
N PRO A 67 -18.01 0.23 7.15
CA PRO A 67 -19.19 -0.60 6.98
C PRO A 67 -19.17 -1.42 5.68
N GLY A 68 -19.70 -2.64 5.72
CA GLY A 68 -19.83 -3.50 4.53
C GLY A 68 -18.62 -4.40 4.30
N SER A 69 -18.41 -4.78 3.04
CA SER A 69 -17.27 -5.56 2.56
C SER A 69 -16.84 -5.09 1.17
N ALA A 70 -15.59 -5.36 0.81
CA ALA A 70 -14.99 -5.00 -0.46
C ALA A 70 -13.94 -6.03 -0.89
N SER A 71 -13.44 -5.88 -2.11
CA SER A 71 -12.31 -6.63 -2.64
C SER A 71 -11.01 -6.29 -1.89
N PRO A 72 -10.18 -7.27 -1.51
CA PRO A 72 -8.95 -7.01 -0.78
C PRO A 72 -7.87 -6.40 -1.67
N ILE A 73 -7.21 -5.35 -1.19
CA ILE A 73 -5.98 -4.81 -1.78
C ILE A 73 -4.83 -5.16 -0.85
N LEU A 74 -3.91 -6.00 -1.31
CA LEU A 74 -2.73 -6.38 -0.53
C LEU A 74 -1.62 -5.37 -0.79
N LEU A 75 -1.12 -4.75 0.28
CA LEU A 75 0.01 -3.83 0.24
C LEU A 75 1.25 -4.48 0.84
N HIS A 76 2.22 -4.78 -0.02
CA HIS A 76 3.53 -5.26 0.39
C HIS A 76 4.48 -4.08 0.50
N PHE A 77 4.87 -3.74 1.72
CA PHE A 77 5.90 -2.73 1.95
C PHE A 77 7.27 -3.38 1.88
N LEU A 78 8.06 -3.01 0.87
CA LEU A 78 9.40 -3.55 0.66
C LEU A 78 10.41 -2.70 1.43
N ASP A 79 11.38 -3.35 2.07
CA ASP A 79 12.52 -2.71 2.75
C ASP A 79 12.13 -1.58 3.73
N VAL A 80 11.12 -1.83 4.57
CA VAL A 80 10.67 -0.84 5.58
C VAL A 80 11.53 -0.71 6.83
N ALA A 81 12.43 -1.65 7.06
CA ALA A 81 13.31 -1.61 8.22
C ALA A 81 14.22 -0.37 8.18
N GLY A 82 14.09 0.52 9.17
CA GLY A 82 14.93 1.70 9.29
C GLY A 82 14.60 2.85 8.35
N SER A 83 13.41 2.87 7.74
CA SER A 83 13.00 3.89 6.78
C SER A 83 13.14 5.33 7.25
N SER A 84 12.86 5.59 8.52
CA SER A 84 12.98 6.94 9.11
C SER A 84 14.26 7.13 9.94
N CYS A 85 14.90 6.06 10.38
CA CYS A 85 15.95 6.12 11.40
C CYS A 85 17.26 5.41 11.01
N GLY A 86 17.37 4.90 9.78
CA GLY A 86 18.55 4.22 9.24
C GLY A 86 18.77 2.78 9.76
N ALA A 87 18.07 2.35 10.81
CA ALA A 87 18.15 1.00 11.35
C ALA A 87 16.81 0.53 11.93
N LEU A 88 16.57 -0.79 11.93
CA LEU A 88 15.38 -1.40 12.53
C LEU A 88 15.28 -1.10 14.04
N LEU A 89 16.42 -1.12 14.74
CA LEU A 89 16.56 -0.72 16.14
C LEU A 89 17.52 0.48 16.17
N PRO A 90 17.02 1.72 16.14
CA PRO A 90 17.88 2.91 16.07
C PRO A 90 18.87 3.03 17.24
N THR A 91 18.49 2.50 18.41
CA THR A 91 19.35 2.44 19.61
C THR A 91 20.17 1.16 19.72
N GLY A 92 19.96 0.20 18.81
CA GLY A 92 20.55 -1.13 18.84
C GLY A 92 20.01 -2.06 19.94
N ARG A 93 19.04 -1.61 20.75
CA ARG A 93 18.45 -2.40 21.84
C ARG A 93 16.99 -2.74 21.53
N VAL A 94 16.58 -3.94 21.93
CA VAL A 94 15.16 -4.35 21.87
C VAL A 94 14.29 -3.66 22.92
N ARG A 95 14.92 -3.04 23.94
CA ARG A 95 14.25 -2.28 25.00
C ARG A 95 15.20 -1.23 25.55
N ASP A 96 14.74 0.01 25.59
CA ASP A 96 15.37 1.11 26.31
C ASP A 96 14.62 1.44 27.60
N ARG A 97 15.29 2.13 28.52
CA ARG A 97 14.67 2.75 29.70
C ARG A 97 15.08 4.22 29.65
N PHE A 98 14.09 5.11 29.64
CA PHE A 98 14.24 6.56 29.67
C PHE A 98 14.01 7.09 31.08
#